data_AF-S3DCI2-F1
#
_entry.id   AF-S3DCI2-F1
#
_cell.length_a   1.000
_cell.length_b   1.000
_cell.length_c   1.000
_cell.angle_alpha   90.00
_cell.angle_beta   90.00
_cell.angle_gamma   90.00
#
_symmetry.space_group_name_H-M   'P 1'
#
loop_
_entity.id
_entity.type
_entity.pdbx_description
1 polymer ?
#
loop_
_entity_poly.entity_id
_entity_poly.type
_entity_poly.pdbx_seq_one_letter_code
_entity_poly.pdbx_strand_id
1 'polypeptide(L)'
;MPIAQLVLAKLKMLGIRNDNEESTKSSILDRLQPDADTTPPLLSQLPNELLLQITDLLPDEAVLSLGLSCKTLYTRLALQYSQSLLRADQSVINKFLHILERDLPTHILCPSCMKFYLMFAEVAHRLPWISWERVLGSHPPKQHRPRLCWYEDRRYDAAQWLSYNFSPTVFRMTMKLHSQGLDNGKHLGVLSSREEFASYGHRQRRTSMVKVRNGVLLFREQKVFLVPTSWPLPIPNKYHIYPPRLAVCPHYNFQTMKSIHKAGIHIPYSKGLQNYQNKQGIVSCDYCHTEFRVDFKSCEHCNAMIITRWLDLGDGKDPKDLKWLRHFQNSSKGTKVVFQRGAISAAFEQDQSEFVCDKDLDTEGLQRRFCKNPGNPPKGPRIRASEYSDWGYEGWTGFSPSLDEIPRDYKIQDGKSVSLRTGKARI
;
A
#
# COMPACT_ATOMS: atom_id res chain seq x y z
N MET A 1 -1.82 44.94 5.73
CA MET A 1 -2.01 43.49 6.04
C MET A 1 -0.87 42.70 5.41
N PRO A 2 -0.26 41.71 6.10
CA PRO A 2 0.80 40.87 5.53
C PRO A 2 0.26 40.00 4.39
N ILE A 3 1.06 39.78 3.35
CA ILE A 3 0.73 39.04 2.11
C ILE A 3 0.12 37.67 2.40
N ALA A 4 0.66 36.94 3.38
CA ALA A 4 0.09 35.65 3.69
C ALA A 4 -1.25 35.74 4.38
N GLN A 5 -1.61 36.81 5.10
CA GLN A 5 -2.97 36.93 5.64
C GLN A 5 -4.02 36.98 4.52
N LEU A 6 -3.68 37.47 3.32
CA LEU A 6 -4.60 37.45 2.17
C LEU A 6 -4.60 36.10 1.44
N VAL A 7 -3.44 35.44 1.29
CA VAL A 7 -3.36 34.05 0.79
C VAL A 7 -4.11 33.11 1.74
N LEU A 8 -3.94 33.26 3.06
CA LEU A 8 -4.66 32.55 4.11
C LEU A 8 -6.14 32.94 4.14
N ALA A 9 -6.50 34.21 3.92
CA ALA A 9 -7.90 34.62 3.84
C ALA A 9 -8.57 34.01 2.60
N LYS A 10 -7.87 33.88 1.48
CA LYS A 10 -8.41 33.27 0.25
C LYS A 10 -8.40 31.74 0.32
N LEU A 11 -7.39 31.11 0.93
CA LEU A 11 -7.44 29.70 1.34
C LEU A 11 -8.62 29.46 2.31
N LYS A 12 -8.86 30.35 3.28
CA LYS A 12 -10.03 30.31 4.16
C LYS A 12 -11.35 30.48 3.39
N MET A 13 -11.44 31.42 2.44
CA MET A 13 -12.62 31.64 1.60
C MET A 13 -12.90 30.49 0.63
N LEU A 14 -11.85 29.81 0.13
CA LEU A 14 -11.95 28.60 -0.69
C LEU A 14 -12.29 27.34 0.13
N GLY A 15 -12.62 27.47 1.42
CA GLY A 15 -12.99 26.35 2.29
C GLY A 15 -11.82 25.45 2.72
N ILE A 16 -10.58 25.86 2.45
CA ILE A 16 -9.36 25.13 2.81
C ILE A 16 -9.07 25.36 4.31
N ARG A 17 -9.88 24.72 5.19
CA ARG A 17 -9.59 24.66 6.64
C ARG A 17 -8.26 23.97 6.88
N ASN A 18 -7.30 24.65 7.49
CA ASN A 18 -6.04 24.07 7.94
C ASN A 18 -6.14 23.85 9.45
N ASP A 19 -6.04 22.59 9.92
CA ASP A 19 -6.26 22.29 11.34
C ASP A 19 -5.03 22.54 12.22
N ASN A 20 -3.87 22.89 11.60
CA ASN A 20 -2.65 23.37 12.27
C ASN A 20 -2.37 24.83 11.86
N GLU A 21 -3.34 25.70 12.13
CA GLU A 21 -3.42 27.05 11.58
C GLU A 21 -2.26 27.96 12.01
N GLU A 22 -1.64 27.83 13.19
CA GLU A 22 -0.58 28.76 13.62
C GLU A 22 0.82 28.38 13.13
N SER A 23 1.20 27.10 13.21
CA SER A 23 2.52 26.64 12.76
C SER A 23 2.71 26.75 11.25
N THR A 24 1.67 26.44 10.48
CA THR A 24 1.71 26.54 9.01
C THR A 24 1.76 28.00 8.53
N LYS A 25 1.11 28.91 9.27
CA LYS A 25 1.10 30.34 8.96
C LYS A 25 2.49 30.93 9.04
N SER A 26 3.20 30.77 10.16
CA SER A 26 4.56 31.30 10.34
C SER A 26 5.52 30.72 9.29
N SER A 27 5.55 29.40 9.09
CA SER A 27 6.48 28.78 8.15
C SER A 27 6.31 29.19 6.68
N ILE A 28 5.07 29.45 6.23
CA ILE A 28 4.81 29.93 4.86
C ILE A 28 5.09 31.44 4.76
N LEU A 29 4.76 32.21 5.80
CA LEU A 29 5.03 33.65 5.89
C LEU A 29 6.53 33.97 5.85
N ASP A 30 7.32 33.25 6.66
CA ASP A 30 8.74 33.52 6.85
C ASP A 30 9.56 33.15 5.59
N ARG A 31 9.03 32.29 4.72
CA ARG A 31 9.68 31.90 3.45
C ARG A 31 9.24 32.68 2.22
N LEU A 32 8.04 33.27 2.26
CA LEU A 32 7.54 34.15 1.18
C LEU A 32 7.99 35.60 1.37
N GLN A 33 8.70 35.91 2.46
CA GLN A 33 9.37 37.20 2.63
C GLN A 33 10.79 37.09 2.05
N PRO A 34 11.14 37.84 1.00
CA PRO A 34 12.54 37.99 0.63
C PRO A 34 13.29 38.68 1.78
N ASP A 35 14.52 38.25 2.04
CA ASP A 35 15.41 38.87 3.03
C ASP A 35 15.47 40.38 2.80
N ALA A 36 15.29 41.15 3.89
CA ALA A 36 15.15 42.60 3.88
C ALA A 36 16.35 43.35 3.26
N ASP A 37 17.48 42.68 3.06
CA ASP A 37 18.74 43.26 2.57
C ASP A 37 19.05 42.99 1.09
N THR A 38 18.10 42.44 0.31
CA THR A 38 18.31 42.22 -1.13
C THR A 38 17.73 43.34 -2.00
N THR A 39 18.51 43.77 -2.99
CA THR A 39 18.08 44.65 -4.08
C THR A 39 16.72 44.19 -4.63
N PRO A 40 15.78 45.11 -4.89
CA PRO A 40 14.45 44.73 -5.35
C PRO A 40 14.56 43.92 -6.64
N PRO A 41 13.83 42.79 -6.77
CA PRO A 41 13.88 41.94 -7.96
C PRO A 41 13.70 42.76 -9.24
N LEU A 42 14.45 42.47 -10.30
CA LEU A 42 14.41 43.22 -11.57
C LEU A 42 12.97 43.46 -12.06
N LEU A 43 12.12 42.43 -11.98
CA LEU A 43 10.71 42.50 -12.38
C LEU A 43 9.89 43.51 -11.57
N SER A 44 10.24 43.74 -10.31
CA SER A 44 9.54 44.71 -9.46
C SER A 44 9.90 46.17 -9.76
N GLN A 45 10.99 46.39 -10.51
CA GLN A 45 11.43 47.71 -10.97
C GLN A 45 10.79 48.11 -12.30
N LEU A 46 10.14 47.18 -13.00
CA LEU A 46 9.47 47.47 -14.27
C LEU A 46 8.31 48.47 -14.07
N PRO A 47 8.06 49.36 -15.04
CA PRO A 47 6.82 50.12 -15.14
C PRO A 47 5.60 49.19 -15.15
N ASN A 48 4.47 49.69 -14.65
CA ASN A 48 3.24 48.88 -14.56
C ASN A 48 2.77 48.43 -15.94
N GLU A 49 2.94 49.25 -16.97
CA GLU A 49 2.53 48.97 -18.34
C GLU A 49 3.25 47.73 -18.88
N LEU A 50 4.56 47.63 -18.67
CA LEU A 50 5.35 46.47 -19.08
C LEU A 50 5.01 45.24 -18.24
N LEU A 51 4.79 45.41 -16.94
CA LEU A 51 4.37 44.32 -16.08
C LEU A 51 3.02 43.75 -16.53
N LEU A 52 2.07 44.59 -16.93
CA LEU A 52 0.76 44.18 -17.42
C LEU A 52 0.84 43.49 -18.78
N GLN A 53 1.67 44.00 -19.70
CA GLN A 53 1.93 43.31 -20.97
C GLN A 53 2.54 41.92 -20.74
N ILE A 54 3.44 41.78 -19.78
CA ILE A 54 3.99 40.46 -19.41
C ILE A 54 2.88 39.56 -18.86
N THR A 55 2.04 40.06 -17.94
CA THR A 55 0.99 39.23 -17.34
C THR A 55 -0.13 38.86 -18.31
N ASP A 56 -0.42 39.68 -19.31
CA ASP A 56 -1.39 39.37 -20.37
C ASP A 56 -0.92 38.22 -21.28
N LEU A 57 0.38 37.92 -21.29
CA LEU A 57 0.98 36.79 -22.02
C LEU A 57 1.08 35.52 -21.16
N LEU A 58 0.80 35.59 -19.87
CA LEU A 58 0.91 34.47 -18.95
C LEU A 58 -0.47 33.85 -18.69
N PRO A 59 -0.56 32.52 -18.50
CA PRO A 59 -1.79 31.91 -18.01
C PRO A 59 -2.09 32.39 -16.58
N ASP A 60 -3.37 32.45 -16.22
CA ASP A 60 -3.83 32.97 -14.94
C ASP A 60 -3.04 32.38 -13.75
N GLU A 61 -2.88 31.05 -13.68
CA GLU A 61 -2.13 30.38 -12.61
C GLU A 61 -0.70 30.87 -12.45
N ALA A 62 -0.04 31.27 -13.54
CA ALA A 62 1.32 31.80 -13.52
C ALA A 62 1.35 33.27 -13.10
N VAL A 63 0.36 34.07 -13.51
CA VAL A 63 0.19 35.45 -13.02
C VAL A 63 0.02 35.46 -11.50
N LEU A 64 -0.75 34.51 -10.96
CA LEU A 64 -0.93 34.37 -9.52
C LEU A 64 0.36 34.01 -8.79
N SER A 65 1.12 33.06 -9.34
CA SER A 65 2.43 32.67 -8.80
C SER A 65 3.42 33.84 -8.84
N LEU A 66 3.46 34.59 -9.95
CA LEU A 66 4.28 35.78 -10.10
C LEU A 66 3.92 36.85 -9.06
N GLY A 67 2.63 37.09 -8.85
CA GLY A 67 2.15 38.00 -7.82
C GLY A 67 2.62 37.62 -6.42
N LEU A 68 2.77 36.32 -6.12
CA LEU A 68 3.24 35.85 -4.80
C LEU A 68 4.76 35.84 -4.64
N SER A 69 5.54 36.08 -5.69
CA SER A 69 7.00 36.07 -5.62
C SER A 69 7.59 37.23 -4.79
N CYS A 70 6.92 38.39 -4.73
CA CYS A 70 7.32 39.49 -3.85
C CYS A 70 6.17 40.44 -3.50
N LYS A 71 6.33 41.23 -2.43
CA LYS A 71 5.33 42.20 -1.95
C LYS A 71 4.92 43.23 -3.00
N THR A 72 5.88 43.75 -3.73
CA THR A 72 5.63 44.82 -4.73
C THR A 72 4.80 44.29 -5.89
N LEU A 73 5.18 43.14 -6.46
CA LEU A 73 4.43 42.48 -7.53
C LEU A 73 3.05 42.08 -7.03
N TYR A 74 2.94 41.58 -5.80
CA TYR A 74 1.66 41.29 -5.18
C TYR A 74 0.76 42.52 -5.14
N THR A 75 1.21 43.64 -4.59
CA THR A 75 0.35 44.83 -4.45
C THR A 75 -0.09 45.37 -5.81
N ARG A 76 0.80 45.36 -6.81
CA ARG A 76 0.49 45.82 -8.17
C ARG A 76 -0.48 44.89 -8.89
N LEU A 77 -0.25 43.58 -8.84
CA LEU A 77 -1.05 42.59 -9.55
C LEU A 77 -2.34 42.21 -8.80
N ALA A 78 -2.33 42.19 -7.47
CA ALA A 78 -3.49 41.79 -6.67
C ALA A 78 -4.67 42.73 -6.88
N LEU A 79 -4.46 44.05 -7.02
CA LEU A 79 -5.57 44.96 -7.28
C LEU A 79 -6.27 44.62 -8.61
N GLN A 80 -5.48 44.37 -9.65
CA GLN A 80 -5.99 44.12 -11.01
C GLN A 80 -6.57 42.71 -11.18
N TYR A 81 -5.92 41.70 -10.60
CA TYR A 81 -6.30 40.29 -10.78
C TYR A 81 -7.09 39.73 -9.59
N SER A 82 -7.34 40.49 -8.52
CA SER A 82 -8.10 40.01 -7.34
C SER A 82 -9.49 39.49 -7.70
N GLN A 83 -10.19 40.19 -8.60
CA GLN A 83 -11.52 39.81 -9.08
C GLN A 83 -11.46 38.59 -9.99
N SER A 84 -10.48 38.53 -10.90
CA SER A 84 -10.23 37.35 -11.76
C SER A 84 -9.98 36.12 -10.90
N LEU A 85 -9.20 36.24 -9.82
CA LEU A 85 -8.94 35.15 -8.87
C LEU A 85 -10.18 34.72 -8.06
N LEU A 86 -11.10 35.65 -7.76
CA LEU A 86 -12.36 35.31 -7.08
C LEU A 86 -13.33 34.59 -8.00
N ARG A 87 -13.22 34.81 -9.30
CA ARG A 87 -14.04 34.20 -10.34
C ARG A 87 -13.34 33.08 -11.09
N ALA A 88 -12.08 32.80 -10.75
CA ALA A 88 -11.26 31.79 -11.41
C ALA A 88 -11.93 30.43 -11.30
N ASP A 89 -11.88 29.67 -12.37
CA ASP A 89 -12.41 28.32 -12.37
C ASP A 89 -11.58 27.42 -11.43
N GLN A 90 -12.16 26.29 -11.04
CA GLN A 90 -11.48 25.33 -10.17
C GLN A 90 -10.20 24.78 -10.83
N SER A 91 -10.13 24.75 -12.15
CA SER A 91 -8.98 24.25 -12.91
C SER A 91 -7.74 25.14 -12.73
N VAL A 92 -7.89 26.46 -12.90
CA VAL A 92 -6.86 27.48 -12.68
C VAL A 92 -6.39 27.44 -11.23
N ILE A 93 -7.32 27.39 -10.27
CA ILE A 93 -6.96 27.28 -8.84
C ILE A 93 -6.17 26.00 -8.57
N ASN A 94 -6.57 24.86 -9.14
CA ASN A 94 -5.85 23.60 -8.95
C ASN A 94 -4.42 23.66 -9.51
N LYS A 95 -4.25 24.20 -10.72
CA LYS A 95 -2.92 24.38 -11.32
C LYS A 95 -2.05 25.32 -10.51
N PHE A 96 -2.62 26.44 -10.07
CA PHE A 96 -1.92 27.40 -9.21
C PHE A 96 -1.46 26.76 -7.88
N LEU A 97 -2.31 25.96 -7.23
CA LEU A 97 -1.94 25.24 -6.02
C LEU A 97 -0.81 24.22 -6.27
N HIS A 98 -0.77 23.57 -7.44
CA HIS A 98 0.35 22.70 -7.80
C HIS A 98 1.65 23.47 -8.06
N ILE A 99 1.58 24.67 -8.62
CA ILE A 99 2.76 25.55 -8.73
C ILE A 99 3.28 25.90 -7.34
N LEU A 100 2.39 26.32 -6.43
CA LEU A 100 2.75 26.62 -5.04
C LEU A 100 3.30 25.40 -4.29
N GLU A 101 2.77 24.20 -4.54
CA GLU A 101 3.29 22.98 -3.94
C GLU A 101 4.78 22.80 -4.21
N ARG A 102 5.24 23.09 -5.43
CA ARG A 102 6.66 22.99 -5.80
C ARG A 102 7.54 23.82 -4.88
N ASP A 103 7.08 25.02 -4.54
CA ASP A 103 7.83 26.02 -3.76
C ASP A 103 7.71 25.79 -2.24
N LEU A 104 6.86 24.84 -1.82
CA LEU A 104 6.64 24.45 -0.43
C LEU A 104 7.21 23.03 -0.14
N PRO A 105 8.52 22.90 0.16
CA PRO A 105 9.19 21.60 0.22
C PRO A 105 8.74 20.71 1.38
N THR A 106 8.15 21.28 2.44
CA THR A 106 7.66 20.53 3.61
C THR A 106 6.15 20.26 3.57
N HIS A 107 5.48 20.74 2.52
CA HIS A 107 4.04 20.59 2.36
C HIS A 107 3.70 19.68 1.19
N ILE A 108 2.52 19.10 1.18
CA ILE A 108 1.97 18.40 0.01
C ILE A 108 0.54 18.87 -0.23
N LEU A 109 0.18 19.05 -1.51
CA LEU A 109 -1.18 19.34 -1.91
C LEU A 109 -1.96 18.02 -2.00
N CYS A 110 -3.08 17.95 -1.29
CA CYS A 110 -4.01 16.85 -1.46
C CYS A 110 -4.94 17.11 -2.65
N PRO A 111 -4.98 16.21 -3.65
CA PRO A 111 -5.82 16.40 -4.84
C PRO A 111 -7.32 16.33 -4.54
N SER A 112 -7.71 15.75 -3.41
CA SER A 112 -9.12 15.49 -3.06
C SER A 112 -9.79 16.67 -2.38
N CYS A 113 -9.06 17.33 -1.47
CA CYS A 113 -9.59 18.43 -0.67
C CYS A 113 -8.92 19.77 -1.01
N MET A 114 -7.96 19.79 -1.93
CA MET A 114 -7.23 20.97 -2.38
C MET A 114 -6.52 21.73 -1.24
N LYS A 115 -6.06 21.00 -0.21
CA LYS A 115 -5.37 21.60 0.95
C LYS A 115 -3.91 21.20 1.01
N PHE A 116 -3.10 22.12 1.52
CA PHE A 116 -1.71 21.84 1.89
C PHE A 116 -1.64 21.16 3.25
N TYR A 117 -0.80 20.15 3.33
CA TYR A 117 -0.54 19.42 4.56
C TYR A 117 0.96 19.39 4.85
N LEU A 118 1.32 19.63 6.12
CA LEU A 118 2.68 19.42 6.61
C LEU A 118 3.01 17.92 6.60
N MET A 119 4.02 17.52 5.82
CA MET A 119 4.31 16.10 5.59
C MET A 119 4.64 15.36 6.89
N PHE A 120 5.46 15.95 7.76
CA PHE A 120 5.86 15.31 9.02
C PHE A 120 4.70 15.13 10.02
N ALA A 121 3.80 16.12 10.11
CA ALA A 121 2.63 16.02 10.98
C ALA A 121 1.65 14.94 10.47
N GLU A 122 1.44 14.88 9.16
CA GLU A 122 0.53 13.90 8.56
C GLU A 122 1.03 12.46 8.67
N VAL A 123 2.33 12.23 8.55
CA VAL A 123 2.89 10.89 8.80
C VAL A 123 2.50 10.40 10.20
N ALA A 124 2.61 11.27 11.21
CA ALA A 124 2.24 10.93 12.59
C ALA A 124 0.72 10.71 12.75
N HIS A 125 -0.13 11.53 12.11
CA HIS A 125 -1.59 11.39 12.21
C HIS A 125 -2.17 10.20 11.43
N ARG A 126 -1.43 9.64 10.47
CA ARG A 126 -1.89 8.49 9.66
C ARG A 126 -1.57 7.13 10.31
N LEU A 127 -0.58 7.05 11.20
CA LEU A 127 -0.23 5.83 11.94
C LEU A 127 -1.37 5.32 12.86
N PRO A 128 -2.12 6.16 13.61
CA PRO A 128 -3.19 5.71 14.49
C PRO A 128 -4.40 5.13 13.76
N TRP A 129 -4.73 5.62 12.56
CA TRP A 129 -5.94 5.14 11.87
C TRP A 129 -5.76 3.73 11.32
N ILE A 130 -4.58 3.45 10.77
CA ILE A 130 -4.18 2.13 10.26
C ILE A 130 -4.20 1.07 11.37
N SER A 131 -3.87 1.45 12.62
CA SER A 131 -3.93 0.53 13.76
C SER A 131 -5.35 0.34 14.31
N TRP A 132 -6.21 1.36 14.28
CA TRP A 132 -7.60 1.26 14.76
C TRP A 132 -8.46 0.29 13.95
N GLU A 133 -8.35 0.29 12.61
CA GLU A 133 -9.06 -0.68 11.75
C GLU A 133 -8.56 -2.12 12.00
N ARG A 134 -7.27 -2.27 12.33
CA ARG A 134 -6.63 -3.57 12.65
C ARG A 134 -7.16 -4.20 13.94
N VAL A 135 -7.48 -3.40 14.95
CA VAL A 135 -7.77 -3.90 16.31
C VAL A 135 -9.26 -4.13 16.56
N LEU A 136 -10.14 -3.31 15.98
CA LEU A 136 -11.54 -3.27 16.46
C LEU A 136 -12.60 -3.67 15.44
N GLY A 137 -12.27 -3.83 14.15
CA GLY A 137 -13.26 -4.13 13.10
C GLY A 137 -14.46 -3.15 13.09
N SER A 138 -14.30 -2.01 13.74
CA SER A 138 -15.34 -1.05 14.07
C SER A 138 -14.99 0.26 13.39
N HIS A 139 -15.99 0.93 12.82
CA HIS A 139 -15.81 2.29 12.30
C HIS A 139 -15.20 3.18 13.40
N PRO A 140 -14.30 4.11 13.05
CA PRO A 140 -13.78 5.07 14.01
C PRO A 140 -14.95 5.78 14.72
N PRO A 141 -14.80 6.20 15.99
CA PRO A 141 -15.84 6.92 16.71
C PRO A 141 -16.40 8.04 15.85
N LYS A 142 -17.73 8.27 15.86
CA LYS A 142 -18.42 9.28 15.03
C LYS A 142 -17.81 10.70 15.10
N GLN A 143 -17.01 10.96 16.14
CA GLN A 143 -16.30 12.21 16.39
C GLN A 143 -15.05 12.40 15.50
N HIS A 144 -14.53 11.33 14.88
CA HIS A 144 -13.47 11.39 13.88
C HIS A 144 -14.05 11.08 12.51
N ARG A 145 -14.81 12.02 11.92
CA ARG A 145 -15.15 11.89 10.50
C ARG A 145 -13.85 11.83 9.70
N PRO A 146 -13.58 10.74 8.96
CA PRO A 146 -12.44 10.68 8.07
C PRO A 146 -12.46 11.89 7.17
N ARG A 147 -11.33 12.59 7.04
CA ARG A 147 -11.22 13.67 6.07
C ARG A 147 -11.48 13.08 4.67
N LEU A 148 -12.10 13.84 3.77
CA LEU A 148 -12.32 13.41 2.37
C LEU A 148 -11.04 12.88 1.71
N CYS A 149 -9.87 13.43 2.08
CA CYS A 149 -8.58 12.96 1.60
C CYS A 149 -8.24 11.52 2.00
N TRP A 150 -8.71 11.05 3.16
CA TRP A 150 -8.52 9.66 3.59
C TRP A 150 -9.36 8.69 2.77
N TYR A 151 -10.53 9.13 2.31
CA TYR A 151 -11.39 8.31 1.45
C TYR A 151 -10.72 8.06 0.09
N GLU A 152 -10.00 9.05 -0.44
CA GLU A 152 -9.26 8.90 -1.69
C GLU A 152 -8.03 7.98 -1.56
N ASP A 153 -7.34 7.95 -0.41
CA ASP A 153 -6.33 6.90 -0.17
C ASP A 153 -6.97 5.49 -0.16
N ARG A 154 -8.21 5.38 0.34
CA ARG A 154 -8.97 4.12 0.36
C ARG A 154 -9.52 3.75 -1.02
N ARG A 155 -9.78 4.72 -1.90
CA ARG A 155 -10.40 4.53 -3.21
C ARG A 155 -9.63 3.55 -4.10
N TYR A 156 -8.32 3.53 -3.98
CA TYR A 156 -7.45 2.63 -4.75
C TYR A 156 -7.44 1.20 -4.22
N ASP A 157 -8.13 0.91 -3.10
CA ASP A 157 -7.99 -0.34 -2.34
C ASP A 157 -6.50 -0.72 -2.17
N ALA A 158 -5.67 0.29 -1.92
CA ALA A 158 -4.23 0.12 -1.82
C ALA A 158 -3.86 -0.88 -0.71
N ALA A 159 -4.69 -0.97 0.34
CA ALA A 159 -4.55 -1.98 1.39
C ALA A 159 -4.70 -3.42 0.86
N GLN A 160 -5.61 -3.66 -0.09
CA GLN A 160 -5.79 -4.97 -0.73
C GLN A 160 -4.58 -5.33 -1.61
N TRP A 161 -4.09 -4.37 -2.40
CA TRP A 161 -3.09 -4.64 -3.44
C TRP A 161 -1.65 -4.34 -3.07
N LEU A 162 -1.36 -3.50 -2.08
CA LEU A 162 -0.02 -3.22 -1.55
C LEU A 162 0.06 -3.79 -0.14
N SER A 163 0.45 -3.04 0.89
CA SER A 163 0.35 -3.49 2.29
C SER A 163 -0.77 -2.75 3.01
N TYR A 164 -1.26 -3.29 4.13
CA TYR A 164 -2.30 -2.62 4.93
C TYR A 164 -1.86 -1.25 5.44
N ASN A 165 -0.54 -1.02 5.56
CA ASN A 165 0.02 0.22 6.06
C ASN A 165 0.47 1.15 4.92
N PHE A 166 0.31 0.72 3.67
CA PHE A 166 0.70 1.54 2.53
C PHE A 166 -0.28 2.71 2.37
N SER A 167 0.26 3.92 2.32
CA SER A 167 -0.52 5.14 2.09
C SER A 167 -0.09 5.81 0.78
N PRO A 168 -0.99 5.94 -0.22
CA PRO A 168 -0.70 6.67 -1.45
C PRO A 168 -0.23 8.11 -1.20
N THR A 169 -0.81 8.77 -0.19
CA THR A 169 -0.35 10.09 0.24
C THR A 169 1.10 10.07 0.76
N VAL A 170 1.46 9.13 1.64
CA VAL A 170 2.84 9.03 2.16
C VAL A 170 3.81 8.65 1.04
N PHE A 171 3.38 7.85 0.06
CA PHE A 171 4.13 7.61 -1.18
C PHE A 171 4.45 8.90 -1.92
N ARG A 172 3.45 9.76 -2.20
CA ARG A 172 3.68 11.05 -2.87
C ARG A 172 4.60 11.96 -2.06
N MET A 173 4.43 12.01 -0.73
CA MET A 173 5.32 12.77 0.16
C MET A 173 6.78 12.28 0.06
N THR A 174 6.98 10.96 0.09
CA THR A 174 8.29 10.31 -0.02
C THR A 174 8.98 10.69 -1.32
N MET A 175 8.24 10.65 -2.43
CA MET A 175 8.78 10.96 -3.75
C MET A 175 9.07 12.43 -3.94
N LYS A 176 8.22 13.31 -3.39
CA LYS A 176 8.48 14.74 -3.36
C LYS A 176 9.78 15.05 -2.62
N LEU A 177 9.93 14.57 -1.38
CA LEU A 177 11.15 14.77 -0.59
C LEU A 177 12.40 14.27 -1.34
N HIS A 178 12.31 13.07 -1.92
CA HIS A 178 13.40 12.52 -2.72
C HIS A 178 13.78 13.42 -3.91
N SER A 179 12.78 13.89 -4.67
CA SER A 179 13.02 14.76 -5.84
C SER A 179 13.67 16.10 -5.49
N GLN A 180 13.53 16.53 -4.23
CA GLN A 180 14.12 17.76 -3.69
C GLN A 180 15.46 17.51 -2.97
N GLY A 181 15.96 16.27 -2.97
CA GLY A 181 17.20 15.91 -2.27
C GLY A 181 17.09 15.94 -0.74
N LEU A 182 15.86 15.88 -0.20
CA LEU A 182 15.59 15.89 1.24
C LEU A 182 15.52 14.47 1.81
N ASP A 183 15.84 14.33 3.10
CA ASP A 183 15.72 13.05 3.82
C ASP A 183 14.27 12.54 3.81
N ASN A 184 14.09 11.33 3.32
CA ASN A 184 12.81 10.64 3.24
C ASN A 184 12.78 9.33 4.04
N GLY A 185 13.82 9.02 4.83
CA GLY A 185 13.97 7.75 5.54
C GLY A 185 12.80 7.42 6.47
N LYS A 186 12.28 8.42 7.19
CA LYS A 186 11.08 8.24 8.05
C LYS A 186 9.84 7.83 7.25
N HIS A 187 9.64 8.40 6.06
CA HIS A 187 8.49 8.10 5.22
C HIS A 187 8.60 6.71 4.59
N LEU A 188 9.80 6.32 4.15
CA LEU A 188 10.09 4.96 3.71
C LEU A 188 9.85 3.92 4.81
N GLY A 189 10.20 4.26 6.05
CA GLY A 189 9.92 3.42 7.22
C GLY A 189 8.43 3.19 7.45
N VAL A 190 7.59 4.21 7.24
CA VAL A 190 6.13 4.11 7.39
C VAL A 190 5.46 3.31 6.28
N LEU A 191 5.99 3.38 5.05
CA LEU A 191 5.51 2.58 3.92
C LEU A 191 5.96 1.11 3.99
N SER A 192 6.96 0.82 4.81
CA SER A 192 7.45 -0.53 5.07
C SER A 192 6.70 -1.13 6.26
N SER A 193 6.46 -2.44 6.23
CA SER A 193 5.76 -3.11 7.32
C SER A 193 6.15 -4.56 7.49
N ARG A 194 5.96 -5.07 8.71
CA ARG A 194 6.05 -6.49 9.02
C ARG A 194 4.82 -6.89 9.80
N GLU A 195 4.11 -7.88 9.29
CA GLU A 195 2.82 -8.34 9.80
C GLU A 195 2.84 -9.86 9.90
N GLU A 196 2.25 -10.38 10.98
CA GLU A 196 2.05 -11.82 11.18
C GLU A 196 0.58 -12.07 11.44
N PHE A 197 0.02 -13.04 10.72
CA PHE A 197 -1.38 -13.44 10.80
C PHE A 197 -1.45 -14.93 11.10
N ALA A 198 -2.28 -15.31 12.07
CA ALA A 198 -2.70 -16.68 12.26
C ALA A 198 -4.07 -16.88 11.62
N SER A 199 -4.26 -17.98 10.92
CA SER A 199 -5.55 -18.33 10.34
C SER A 199 -5.77 -19.83 10.39
N TYR A 200 -6.94 -20.27 9.93
CA TYR A 200 -7.33 -21.67 9.97
C TYR A 200 -6.34 -22.52 9.17
N GLY A 201 -5.62 -23.41 9.86
CA GLY A 201 -4.68 -24.36 9.24
C GLY A 201 -3.36 -23.78 8.74
N HIS A 202 -3.12 -22.46 8.88
CA HIS A 202 -1.86 -21.86 8.43
C HIS A 202 -1.50 -20.59 9.19
N ARG A 203 -0.21 -20.25 9.15
CA ARG A 203 0.31 -18.96 9.62
C ARG A 203 0.89 -18.23 8.42
N GLN A 204 0.56 -16.95 8.30
CA GLN A 204 1.10 -16.08 7.27
C GLN A 204 1.99 -15.03 7.90
N ARG A 205 3.16 -14.81 7.33
CA ARG A 205 3.97 -13.60 7.58
C ARG A 205 4.03 -12.78 6.32
N ARG A 206 3.92 -11.46 6.46
CA ARG A 206 4.01 -10.49 5.38
C ARG A 206 5.08 -9.47 5.74
N THR A 207 6.09 -9.34 4.90
CA THR A 207 7.10 -8.28 5.01
C THR A 207 6.99 -7.41 3.77
N SER A 208 6.85 -6.10 3.93
CA SER A 208 6.87 -5.13 2.84
C SER A 208 7.97 -4.11 3.08
N MET A 209 8.65 -3.74 2.00
CA MET A 209 9.76 -2.80 2.00
C MET A 209 9.67 -1.90 0.78
N VAL A 210 10.07 -0.65 0.92
CA VAL A 210 10.13 0.31 -0.18
C VAL A 210 11.52 0.89 -0.34
N LYS A 211 11.91 1.17 -1.58
CA LYS A 211 13.18 1.84 -1.93
C LYS A 211 12.91 2.85 -3.04
N VAL A 212 13.61 3.98 -3.02
CA VAL A 212 13.64 4.88 -4.16
C VAL A 212 14.91 4.63 -4.96
N ARG A 213 14.75 4.42 -6.27
CA ARG A 213 15.84 4.17 -7.22
C ARG A 213 15.53 4.88 -8.53
N ASN A 214 16.50 5.61 -9.08
CA ASN A 214 16.37 6.32 -10.35
C ASN A 214 15.07 7.16 -10.45
N GLY A 215 14.68 7.80 -9.35
CA GLY A 215 13.48 8.65 -9.30
C GLY A 215 12.14 7.91 -9.27
N VAL A 216 12.12 6.58 -9.13
CA VAL A 216 10.89 5.79 -8.95
C VAL A 216 10.86 5.09 -7.60
N LEU A 217 9.66 4.90 -7.02
CA LEU A 217 9.50 4.09 -5.82
C LEU A 217 9.26 2.63 -6.21
N LEU A 218 10.19 1.78 -5.80
CA LEU A 218 10.08 0.34 -5.91
C LEU A 218 9.55 -0.22 -4.59
N PHE A 219 8.56 -1.10 -4.69
CA PHE A 219 7.94 -1.79 -3.56
C PHE A 219 8.23 -3.28 -3.67
N ARG A 220 8.71 -3.89 -2.60
CA ARG A 220 8.87 -5.33 -2.46
C ARG A 220 7.97 -5.83 -1.36
N GLU A 221 7.32 -6.96 -1.59
CA GLU A 221 6.62 -7.69 -0.56
C GLU A 221 6.90 -9.18 -0.61
N GLN A 222 7.12 -9.78 0.55
CA GLN A 222 7.24 -11.20 0.73
C GLN A 222 6.11 -11.71 1.63
N LYS A 223 5.29 -12.63 1.11
CA LYS A 223 4.29 -13.38 1.85
C LYS A 223 4.79 -14.80 2.07
N VAL A 224 4.90 -15.21 3.32
CA VAL A 224 5.31 -16.57 3.72
C VAL A 224 4.10 -17.26 4.33
N PHE A 225 3.66 -18.35 3.73
CA PHE A 225 2.59 -19.21 4.22
C PHE A 225 3.21 -20.48 4.80
N LEU A 226 2.97 -20.74 6.08
CA LEU A 226 3.41 -21.94 6.78
C LEU A 226 2.21 -22.87 6.97
N VAL A 227 2.33 -24.09 6.49
CA VAL A 227 1.34 -25.15 6.64
C VAL A 227 1.97 -26.39 7.28
N PRO A 228 1.23 -27.21 8.03
CA PRO A 228 1.73 -28.50 8.49
C PRO A 228 2.21 -29.37 7.32
N THR A 229 3.26 -30.18 7.53
CA THR A 229 3.76 -31.12 6.50
C THR A 229 2.73 -32.16 6.05
N SER A 230 1.76 -32.46 6.93
CA SER A 230 0.64 -33.36 6.65
C SER A 230 -0.44 -32.76 5.75
N TRP A 231 -0.40 -31.45 5.47
CA TRP A 231 -1.40 -30.77 4.66
C TRP A 231 -0.89 -30.55 3.22
N PRO A 232 -1.76 -30.70 2.20
CA PRO A 232 -1.39 -30.36 0.84
C PRO A 232 -1.16 -28.85 0.70
N LEU A 233 -0.11 -28.48 -0.04
CA LEU A 233 0.08 -27.11 -0.52
C LEU A 233 -0.62 -26.94 -1.86
N PRO A 234 -1.26 -25.78 -2.13
CA PRO A 234 -1.54 -24.64 -1.25
C PRO A 234 -2.88 -24.81 -0.50
N ILE A 235 -3.09 -23.97 0.52
CA ILE A 235 -4.26 -24.06 1.42
C ILE A 235 -5.56 -23.82 0.63
N PRO A 236 -6.57 -24.71 0.71
CA PRO A 236 -7.86 -24.53 0.05
C PRO A 236 -8.59 -23.25 0.52
N ASN A 237 -8.92 -22.40 -0.45
CA ASN A 237 -9.42 -21.02 -0.25
C ASN A 237 -10.92 -20.92 0.04
N LYS A 238 -11.62 -22.00 0.42
CA LYS A 238 -13.10 -22.03 0.37
C LYS A 238 -13.79 -21.19 1.47
N TYR A 239 -13.08 -20.78 2.53
CA TYR A 239 -13.72 -20.20 3.73
C TYR A 239 -13.11 -18.89 4.26
N HIS A 240 -12.20 -18.22 3.54
CA HIS A 240 -11.64 -16.95 4.01
C HIS A 240 -12.47 -15.75 3.55
N ILE A 241 -13.17 -15.13 4.50
CA ILE A 241 -14.12 -14.00 4.33
C ILE A 241 -13.44 -12.66 3.93
N TYR A 242 -12.11 -12.62 3.83
CA TYR A 242 -11.34 -11.40 3.54
C TYR A 242 -10.28 -11.70 2.46
N PRO A 243 -9.88 -10.70 1.63
CA PRO A 243 -9.51 -10.85 0.21
C PRO A 243 -8.42 -11.87 -0.10
N PRO A 244 -8.29 -12.31 -1.37
CA PRO A 244 -7.52 -13.50 -1.75
C PRO A 244 -6.06 -13.33 -1.36
N ARG A 245 -5.65 -13.98 -0.27
CA ARG A 245 -4.32 -13.79 0.36
C ARG A 245 -3.17 -14.14 -0.58
N LEU A 246 -3.45 -14.95 -1.59
CA LEU A 246 -2.51 -15.35 -2.64
C LEU A 246 -2.43 -14.38 -3.83
N ALA A 247 -3.23 -13.31 -3.88
CA ALA A 247 -3.16 -12.37 -4.99
C ALA A 247 -1.83 -11.60 -5.01
N VAL A 248 -1.28 -11.44 -6.22
CA VAL A 248 -0.03 -10.71 -6.49
C VAL A 248 -0.31 -9.33 -7.04
N CYS A 249 -1.33 -9.20 -7.90
CA CYS A 249 -1.86 -7.94 -8.41
C CYS A 249 -3.31 -8.22 -8.91
N PRO A 250 -4.09 -7.21 -9.31
CA PRO A 250 -5.44 -7.44 -9.84
C PRO A 250 -5.48 -8.46 -10.99
N HIS A 251 -4.42 -8.50 -11.80
CA HIS A 251 -4.29 -9.40 -12.96
C HIS A 251 -3.87 -10.83 -12.60
N TYR A 252 -3.17 -11.02 -11.47
CA TYR A 252 -2.72 -12.32 -10.96
C TYR A 252 -3.37 -12.59 -9.61
N ASN A 253 -4.65 -12.98 -9.67
CA ASN A 253 -5.44 -13.35 -8.52
C ASN A 253 -5.55 -14.89 -8.42
N PHE A 254 -4.73 -15.49 -7.56
CA PHE A 254 -4.67 -16.94 -7.36
C PHE A 254 -5.81 -17.47 -6.50
N GLN A 255 -7.04 -17.37 -7.01
CA GLN A 255 -8.23 -17.90 -6.33
C GLN A 255 -8.28 -19.44 -6.34
N THR A 256 -7.63 -20.09 -7.31
CA THR A 256 -7.68 -21.55 -7.51
C THR A 256 -6.32 -22.10 -7.92
N MET A 257 -6.14 -23.42 -7.77
CA MET A 257 -4.97 -24.13 -8.30
C MET A 257 -4.79 -23.95 -9.80
N LYS A 258 -5.90 -23.96 -10.53
CA LYS A 258 -5.91 -23.74 -11.98
C LYS A 258 -5.32 -22.38 -12.35
N SER A 259 -5.59 -21.32 -11.58
CA SER A 259 -5.01 -20.00 -11.88
C SER A 259 -3.52 -19.90 -11.54
N ILE A 260 -3.04 -20.65 -10.54
CA ILE A 260 -1.60 -20.78 -10.26
C ILE A 260 -0.89 -21.51 -11.42
N HIS A 261 -1.41 -22.66 -11.85
CA HIS A 261 -0.85 -23.41 -12.97
C HIS A 261 -0.93 -22.64 -14.30
N LYS A 262 -2.02 -21.90 -14.54
CA LYS A 262 -2.15 -21.03 -15.73
C LYS A 262 -1.10 -19.91 -15.74
N ALA A 263 -0.63 -19.47 -14.58
CA ALA A 263 0.49 -18.55 -14.47
C ALA A 263 1.87 -19.22 -14.66
N GLY A 264 1.91 -20.50 -15.02
CA GLY A 264 3.14 -21.28 -15.22
C GLY A 264 3.79 -21.74 -13.92
N ILE A 265 3.11 -21.61 -12.78
CA ILE A 265 3.66 -21.96 -11.48
C ILE A 265 3.33 -23.44 -11.19
N HIS A 266 4.38 -24.22 -10.98
CA HIS A 266 4.30 -25.62 -10.59
C HIS A 266 4.50 -25.73 -9.09
N ILE A 267 3.54 -26.39 -8.44
CA ILE A 267 3.58 -26.62 -7.01
C ILE A 267 4.15 -28.02 -6.79
N PRO A 268 5.31 -28.15 -6.14
CA PRO A 268 5.90 -29.47 -5.88
C PRO A 268 5.06 -30.26 -4.87
N TYR A 269 5.08 -31.59 -5.00
CA TYR A 269 4.53 -32.48 -3.99
C TYR A 269 5.30 -32.36 -2.67
N SER A 270 4.62 -32.59 -1.55
CA SER A 270 5.19 -32.44 -0.20
C SER A 270 6.50 -33.21 -0.01
N LYS A 271 6.59 -34.44 -0.52
CA LYS A 271 7.80 -35.27 -0.46
C LYS A 271 8.99 -34.72 -1.28
N GLY A 272 8.72 -33.88 -2.29
CA GLY A 272 9.75 -33.28 -3.16
C GLY A 272 10.24 -31.91 -2.68
N LEU A 273 9.73 -31.37 -1.57
CA LEU A 273 10.03 -30.01 -1.12
C LEU A 273 11.44 -29.83 -0.53
N GLN A 274 12.04 -30.88 0.03
CA GLN A 274 13.35 -30.78 0.68
C GLN A 274 14.45 -30.34 -0.29
N ASN A 275 14.35 -30.75 -1.57
CA ASN A 275 15.33 -30.43 -2.61
C ASN A 275 14.71 -29.60 -3.75
N TYR A 276 13.59 -28.92 -3.49
CA TYR A 276 12.93 -28.14 -4.53
C TYR A 276 13.76 -26.91 -4.90
N GLN A 277 14.15 -26.84 -6.17
CA GLN A 277 14.69 -25.62 -6.78
C GLN A 277 13.64 -25.01 -7.69
N ASN A 278 13.42 -23.71 -7.54
CA ASN A 278 12.51 -22.96 -8.38
C ASN A 278 13.05 -22.88 -9.81
N LYS A 279 12.40 -23.59 -10.74
CA LYS A 279 12.73 -23.56 -12.16
C LYS A 279 11.96 -22.51 -12.95
N GLN A 280 10.90 -21.91 -12.38
CA GLN A 280 10.08 -20.91 -13.06
C GLN A 280 10.76 -19.54 -13.13
N GLY A 281 11.58 -19.22 -12.13
CA GLY A 281 12.19 -17.89 -11.98
C GLY A 281 11.15 -16.81 -11.69
N ILE A 282 11.45 -15.58 -12.12
CA ILE A 282 10.59 -14.41 -11.93
C ILE A 282 9.48 -14.39 -12.99
N VAL A 283 8.22 -14.26 -12.63
CA VAL A 283 7.09 -14.06 -13.55
C VAL A 283 6.78 -12.55 -13.62
N SER A 284 6.59 -12.03 -14.83
CA SER A 284 6.21 -10.63 -15.06
C SER A 284 4.73 -10.53 -15.43
N CYS A 285 4.06 -9.48 -14.97
CA CYS A 285 2.69 -9.19 -15.35
C CYS A 285 2.61 -8.44 -16.68
N ASP A 286 1.72 -8.88 -17.57
CA ASP A 286 1.51 -8.24 -18.87
C ASP A 286 0.79 -6.88 -18.79
N TYR A 287 0.14 -6.54 -17.67
CA TYR A 287 -0.78 -5.39 -17.58
C TYR A 287 -0.39 -4.32 -16.55
N CYS A 288 0.49 -4.65 -15.61
CA CYS A 288 1.04 -3.70 -14.64
C CYS A 288 2.53 -3.97 -14.40
N HIS A 289 3.25 -3.00 -13.84
CA HIS A 289 4.69 -3.11 -13.59
C HIS A 289 4.95 -3.93 -12.33
N THR A 290 4.55 -5.20 -12.36
CA THR A 290 4.68 -6.15 -11.27
C THR A 290 5.46 -7.36 -11.75
N GLU A 291 6.45 -7.74 -10.95
CA GLU A 291 7.18 -9.00 -11.05
C GLU A 291 6.93 -9.80 -9.79
N PHE A 292 6.98 -11.12 -9.88
CA PHE A 292 6.86 -11.96 -8.70
C PHE A 292 7.51 -13.32 -8.89
N ARG A 293 7.79 -13.99 -7.79
CA ARG A 293 8.38 -15.31 -7.73
C ARG A 293 7.68 -16.10 -6.64
N VAL A 294 7.45 -17.39 -6.90
CA VAL A 294 6.87 -18.31 -5.91
C VAL A 294 7.89 -19.39 -5.60
N ASP A 295 8.34 -19.43 -4.36
CA ASP A 295 9.28 -20.42 -3.84
C ASP A 295 8.60 -21.33 -2.83
N PHE A 296 9.23 -22.48 -2.60
CA PHE A 296 8.79 -23.44 -1.61
C PHE A 296 9.97 -23.93 -0.80
N LYS A 297 9.75 -24.17 0.49
CA LYS A 297 10.77 -24.68 1.40
C LYS A 297 10.15 -25.68 2.37
N SER A 298 10.74 -26.86 2.50
CA SER A 298 10.39 -27.78 3.58
C SER A 298 11.10 -27.36 4.87
N CYS A 299 10.37 -27.39 5.97
CA CYS A 299 10.89 -27.35 7.34
C CYS A 299 10.51 -28.67 8.04
N GLU A 300 11.05 -28.92 9.22
CA GLU A 300 10.89 -30.19 9.94
C GLU A 300 9.42 -30.59 10.17
N HIS A 301 8.54 -29.63 10.48
CA HIS A 301 7.12 -29.88 10.76
C HIS A 301 6.15 -29.04 9.91
N CYS A 302 6.68 -28.19 9.05
CA CYS A 302 5.86 -27.36 8.19
C CYS A 302 6.46 -27.22 6.78
N ASN A 303 5.59 -26.98 5.81
CA ASN A 303 5.99 -26.54 4.49
C ASN A 303 5.74 -25.04 4.37
N ALA A 304 6.69 -24.33 3.79
CA ALA A 304 6.59 -22.91 3.50
C ALA A 304 6.33 -22.71 2.01
N MET A 305 5.30 -21.94 1.68
CA MET A 305 5.12 -21.33 0.36
C MET A 305 5.42 -19.84 0.49
N ILE A 306 6.33 -19.35 -0.34
CA ILE A 306 6.85 -17.99 -0.28
C ILE A 306 6.48 -17.31 -1.59
N ILE A 307 5.71 -16.23 -1.53
CA ILE A 307 5.45 -15.36 -2.67
C ILE A 307 6.24 -14.09 -2.43
N THR A 308 7.21 -13.80 -3.29
CA THR A 308 7.86 -12.48 -3.32
C THR A 308 7.40 -11.73 -4.55
N ARG A 309 7.00 -10.48 -4.39
CA ARG A 309 6.60 -9.60 -5.50
C ARG A 309 7.32 -8.27 -5.41
N TRP A 310 7.60 -7.70 -6.58
CA TRP A 310 8.22 -6.40 -6.77
C TRP A 310 7.32 -5.56 -7.68
N LEU A 311 7.14 -4.30 -7.33
CA LEU A 311 6.29 -3.35 -8.04
C LEU A 311 7.08 -2.08 -8.30
N ASP A 312 6.99 -1.56 -9.52
CA ASP A 312 7.36 -0.17 -9.83
C ASP A 312 6.10 0.70 -9.71
N LEU A 313 6.07 1.53 -8.67
CA LEU A 313 4.93 2.41 -8.38
C LEU A 313 5.03 3.78 -9.08
N GLY A 314 6.12 4.05 -9.80
CA GLY A 314 6.33 5.30 -10.52
C GLY A 314 6.97 6.40 -9.69
N ASP A 315 6.92 7.63 -10.22
CA ASP A 315 7.60 8.80 -9.65
C ASP A 315 6.77 9.55 -8.60
N GLY A 316 5.50 9.17 -8.42
CA GLY A 316 4.60 9.73 -7.41
C GLY A 316 4.20 11.20 -7.63
N LYS A 317 4.46 11.79 -8.79
CA LYS A 317 4.11 13.20 -9.05
C LYS A 317 2.63 13.36 -9.39
N ASP A 318 2.12 12.54 -10.30
CA ASP A 318 0.72 12.61 -10.76
C ASP A 318 -0.12 11.50 -10.11
N PRO A 319 -1.16 11.82 -9.31
CA PRO A 319 -2.08 10.81 -8.77
C PRO A 319 -2.89 10.07 -9.86
N LYS A 320 -2.92 10.59 -11.10
CA LYS A 320 -3.57 9.97 -12.25
C LYS A 320 -2.61 9.22 -13.17
N ASP A 321 -1.34 9.05 -12.76
CA ASP A 321 -0.37 8.27 -13.52
C ASP A 321 -0.92 6.86 -13.81
N LEU A 322 -0.99 6.49 -15.09
CA LEU A 322 -1.47 5.19 -15.53
C LEU A 322 -0.63 4.04 -14.98
N LYS A 323 0.68 4.23 -14.79
CA LYS A 323 1.57 3.23 -14.17
C LYS A 323 1.10 2.93 -12.75
N TRP A 324 0.81 3.96 -11.95
CA TRP A 324 0.27 3.83 -10.60
C TRP A 324 -1.11 3.18 -10.60
N LEU A 325 -2.05 3.68 -11.42
CA LEU A 325 -3.44 3.24 -11.44
C LEU A 325 -3.62 1.77 -11.86
N ARG A 326 -2.75 1.26 -12.75
CA ARG A 326 -2.79 -0.13 -13.22
C ARG A 326 -2.57 -1.17 -12.13
N HIS A 327 -2.03 -0.79 -10.97
CA HIS A 327 -1.87 -1.70 -9.83
C HIS A 327 -3.18 -1.97 -9.08
N PHE A 328 -4.25 -1.23 -9.39
CA PHE A 328 -5.55 -1.31 -8.67
C PHE A 328 -6.72 -1.65 -9.59
N GLN A 329 -6.52 -1.59 -10.91
CA GLN A 329 -7.56 -1.85 -11.90
C GLN A 329 -7.53 -3.32 -12.34
N ASN A 330 -8.69 -3.98 -12.37
CA ASN A 330 -8.83 -5.37 -12.81
C ASN A 330 -9.15 -5.48 -14.33
N SER A 331 -8.76 -4.49 -15.13
CA SER A 331 -9.07 -4.49 -16.55
C SER A 331 -8.00 -5.24 -17.34
N SER A 332 -8.18 -6.54 -17.52
CA SER A 332 -7.44 -7.37 -18.50
C SER A 332 -7.62 -6.93 -19.95
N LYS A 333 -8.46 -5.91 -20.19
CA LYS A 333 -8.68 -5.24 -21.49
C LYS A 333 -7.72 -4.06 -21.75
N GLY A 334 -6.78 -3.80 -20.84
CA GLY A 334 -5.81 -2.72 -20.99
C GLY A 334 -4.67 -3.07 -21.97
N THR A 335 -4.01 -2.04 -22.50
CA THR A 335 -2.77 -2.19 -23.28
C THR A 335 -1.70 -2.87 -22.44
N LYS A 336 -1.05 -3.89 -23.01
CA LYS A 336 0.07 -4.56 -22.32
C LYS A 336 1.19 -3.57 -22.00
N VAL A 337 1.80 -3.73 -20.84
CA VAL A 337 3.04 -3.05 -20.48
C VAL A 337 4.22 -3.84 -21.03
N VAL A 338 5.24 -3.14 -21.50
CA VAL A 338 6.49 -3.75 -21.97
C VAL A 338 7.61 -3.28 -21.05
N PHE A 339 8.26 -4.23 -20.38
CA PHE A 339 9.46 -4.02 -19.60
C PHE A 339 10.27 -5.32 -19.58
N GLN A 340 11.58 -5.21 -19.35
CA GLN A 340 12.45 -6.38 -19.31
C GLN A 340 12.13 -7.23 -18.07
N ARG A 341 11.87 -8.52 -18.28
CA ARG A 341 11.68 -9.51 -17.21
C ARG A 341 12.88 -9.53 -16.28
N GLY A 342 12.62 -9.39 -14.98
CA GLY A 342 13.60 -9.31 -13.91
C GLY A 342 14.12 -7.91 -13.61
N ALA A 343 13.79 -6.88 -14.42
CA ALA A 343 14.36 -5.54 -14.25
C ALA A 343 13.91 -4.87 -12.94
N ILE A 344 12.65 -5.07 -12.53
CA ILE A 344 12.12 -4.43 -11.31
C ILE A 344 12.73 -5.07 -10.07
N SER A 345 12.76 -6.40 -10.03
CA SER A 345 13.40 -7.15 -8.96
C SER A 345 14.92 -6.85 -8.86
N ALA A 346 15.64 -6.83 -9.98
CA ALA A 346 17.06 -6.49 -10.01
C ALA A 346 17.32 -5.06 -9.49
N ALA A 347 16.51 -4.09 -9.92
CA ALA A 347 16.61 -2.71 -9.46
C ALA A 347 16.33 -2.57 -7.95
N PHE A 348 15.44 -3.40 -7.40
CA PHE A 348 15.17 -3.41 -5.97
C PHE A 348 16.26 -4.12 -5.16
N GLU A 349 16.73 -5.28 -5.59
CA GLU A 349 17.58 -6.15 -4.80
C GLU A 349 19.06 -5.75 -4.80
N GLN A 350 19.57 -5.11 -5.87
CA GLN A 350 20.95 -4.60 -6.02
C GLN A 350 22.07 -5.62 -5.71
N ASP A 351 22.85 -6.03 -6.73
CA ASP A 351 24.11 -6.81 -6.64
C ASP A 351 24.08 -8.16 -5.88
N GLN A 352 22.94 -8.59 -5.37
CA GLN A 352 22.74 -9.99 -5.01
C GLN A 352 22.45 -10.76 -6.30
N SER A 353 23.49 -11.41 -6.84
CA SER A 353 23.40 -12.30 -8.00
C SER A 353 22.38 -13.42 -7.80
N GLU A 354 22.05 -13.73 -6.55
CA GLU A 354 21.03 -14.68 -6.17
C GLU A 354 20.02 -14.03 -5.23
N PHE A 355 18.74 -14.08 -5.59
CA PHE A 355 17.66 -13.71 -4.68
C PHE A 355 17.72 -14.57 -3.42
N VAL A 356 18.00 -13.93 -2.28
CA VAL A 356 17.93 -14.59 -0.98
C VAL A 356 16.59 -14.24 -0.36
N CYS A 357 15.77 -15.26 -0.13
CA CYS A 357 14.57 -15.12 0.69
C CYS A 357 14.97 -14.52 2.06
N ASP A 358 14.14 -13.67 2.67
CA ASP A 358 14.56 -12.84 3.80
C ASP A 358 15.32 -13.70 4.82
N LYS A 359 16.58 -13.34 5.12
CA LYS A 359 17.46 -14.13 6.02
C LYS A 359 16.82 -14.36 7.40
N ASP A 360 15.86 -13.51 7.75
CA ASP A 360 15.00 -13.56 8.94
C ASP A 360 13.79 -14.50 8.80
N LEU A 361 13.72 -15.35 7.78
CA LEU A 361 13.01 -16.62 7.85
C LEU A 361 13.72 -17.50 8.90
N ASP A 362 13.65 -17.06 10.15
CA ASP A 362 13.80 -17.89 11.33
C ASP A 362 12.66 -18.91 11.31
N THR A 363 12.82 -19.90 10.43
CA THR A 363 11.89 -21.00 10.24
C THR A 363 11.72 -21.74 11.56
N GLU A 364 12.76 -21.80 12.39
CA GLU A 364 12.71 -22.39 13.73
C GLU A 364 11.88 -21.56 14.72
N GLY A 365 12.02 -20.24 14.79
CA GLY A 365 11.20 -19.39 15.65
C GLY A 365 9.78 -19.22 15.14
N LEU A 366 9.58 -19.27 13.83
CA LEU A 366 8.24 -19.37 13.24
C LEU A 366 7.61 -20.73 13.54
N GLN A 367 8.35 -21.83 13.42
CA GLN A 367 7.93 -23.18 13.79
C GLN A 367 7.62 -23.28 15.28
N ARG A 368 8.50 -22.79 16.17
CA ARG A 368 8.24 -22.73 17.62
C ARG A 368 6.96 -21.98 17.94
N ARG A 369 6.70 -20.86 17.27
CA ARG A 369 5.45 -20.10 17.43
C ARG A 369 4.23 -20.81 16.83
N PHE A 370 4.42 -21.60 15.76
CA PHE A 370 3.39 -22.43 15.14
C PHE A 370 3.02 -23.62 16.04
N CYS A 371 4.01 -24.34 16.58
CA CYS A 371 3.85 -25.52 17.43
C CYS A 371 3.37 -25.19 18.85
N LYS A 372 3.64 -23.98 19.38
CA LYS A 372 3.15 -23.54 20.71
C LYS A 372 1.66 -23.20 20.73
N ASN A 373 1.07 -22.91 19.59
CA ASN A 373 -0.35 -22.65 19.44
C ASN A 373 -0.81 -23.20 18.08
N PRO A 374 -0.85 -24.54 17.92
CA PRO A 374 -1.55 -25.15 16.81
C PRO A 374 -3.01 -24.92 17.16
N GLY A 375 -3.55 -23.72 16.86
CA GLY A 375 -4.91 -23.35 17.25
C GLY A 375 -5.79 -24.54 16.96
N ASN A 376 -6.41 -25.09 18.03
CA ASN A 376 -7.04 -26.42 18.03
C ASN A 376 -7.59 -26.68 16.65
N PRO A 377 -7.08 -27.68 15.88
CA PRO A 377 -7.58 -27.91 14.54
C PRO A 377 -9.08 -28.01 14.69
N PRO A 378 -9.85 -27.05 14.19
CA PRO A 378 -11.27 -27.10 14.46
C PRO A 378 -11.73 -28.40 13.81
N LYS A 379 -12.67 -29.10 14.47
CA LYS A 379 -13.23 -30.34 13.93
C LYS A 379 -13.77 -29.98 12.55
N GLY A 380 -12.95 -30.16 11.52
CA GLY A 380 -13.26 -29.66 10.20
C GLY A 380 -14.50 -30.37 9.71
N PRO A 381 -15.28 -29.78 8.79
CA PRO A 381 -16.22 -30.60 8.04
C PRO A 381 -15.42 -31.78 7.46
N ARG A 382 -15.93 -33.01 7.58
CA ARG A 382 -15.39 -34.15 6.85
C ARG A 382 -15.46 -33.77 5.37
N ILE A 383 -14.34 -33.32 4.80
CA ILE A 383 -14.20 -33.05 3.37
C ILE A 383 -14.43 -34.40 2.71
N ARG A 384 -15.54 -34.54 1.97
CA ARG A 384 -15.85 -35.80 1.29
C ARG A 384 -14.83 -35.99 0.17
N ALA A 385 -14.37 -37.22 -0.05
CA ALA A 385 -13.46 -37.56 -1.16
C ALA A 385 -13.99 -37.07 -2.53
N SER A 386 -15.31 -36.94 -2.69
CA SER A 386 -15.92 -36.35 -3.89
C SER A 386 -15.51 -34.90 -4.14
N GLU A 387 -15.23 -34.11 -3.10
CA GLU A 387 -14.73 -32.74 -3.26
C GLU A 387 -13.28 -32.69 -3.76
N TYR A 388 -12.53 -33.80 -3.78
CA TYR A 388 -11.22 -33.90 -4.45
C TYR A 388 -11.33 -34.15 -5.97
N SER A 389 -12.49 -34.63 -6.46
CA SER A 389 -12.66 -35.00 -7.87
C SER A 389 -12.81 -33.80 -8.83
N ASP A 390 -13.36 -32.67 -8.36
CA ASP A 390 -13.39 -31.40 -9.11
C ASP A 390 -12.00 -30.78 -9.33
N TRP A 391 -10.95 -31.37 -8.74
CA TRP A 391 -9.57 -30.89 -8.81
C TRP A 391 -8.72 -31.61 -9.86
N GLY A 392 -9.30 -32.51 -10.68
CA GLY A 392 -8.58 -33.18 -11.77
C GLY A 392 -7.43 -34.07 -11.31
N TYR A 393 -7.49 -34.60 -10.09
CA TYR A 393 -6.50 -35.53 -9.54
C TYR A 393 -6.90 -36.98 -9.84
N GLU A 394 -6.54 -37.49 -11.01
CA GLU A 394 -6.47 -38.94 -11.25
C GLU A 394 -5.16 -39.45 -10.61
N GLY A 395 -5.23 -40.08 -9.43
CA GLY A 395 -4.05 -40.64 -8.78
C GLY A 395 -4.17 -40.98 -7.30
N TRP A 396 -5.26 -40.62 -6.64
CA TRP A 396 -5.54 -40.96 -5.24
C TRP A 396 -6.54 -42.12 -5.14
N THR A 397 -6.14 -43.33 -5.53
CA THR A 397 -6.90 -44.58 -5.26
C THR A 397 -6.03 -45.64 -4.61
N GLY A 398 -5.24 -45.26 -3.60
CA GLY A 398 -4.31 -46.21 -2.99
C GLY A 398 -3.82 -45.81 -1.61
N PHE A 399 -4.69 -45.38 -0.71
CA PHE A 399 -4.41 -45.37 0.74
C PHE A 399 -5.74 -45.27 1.51
N SER A 400 -6.33 -46.43 1.85
CA SER A 400 -7.28 -46.53 2.96
C SER A 400 -6.50 -47.06 4.15
N PRO A 401 -6.22 -46.27 5.20
CA PRO A 401 -5.73 -46.83 6.45
C PRO A 401 -6.86 -47.66 7.06
N SER A 402 -6.54 -48.87 7.51
CA SER A 402 -7.46 -49.69 8.30
C SER A 402 -7.85 -48.93 9.57
N LEU A 403 -9.08 -49.10 10.03
CA LEU A 403 -9.63 -48.45 11.23
C LEU A 403 -9.00 -48.96 12.55
N ASP A 404 -7.98 -49.82 12.48
CA ASP A 404 -7.41 -50.54 13.62
C ASP A 404 -6.09 -49.95 14.14
N GLU A 405 -5.51 -48.92 13.49
CA GLU A 405 -4.25 -48.29 13.92
C GLU A 405 -4.43 -46.91 14.59
N ILE A 406 -5.36 -46.81 15.54
CA ILE A 406 -5.43 -45.66 16.46
C ILE A 406 -4.98 -46.14 17.85
N PRO A 407 -3.86 -45.62 18.41
CA PRO A 407 -3.49 -45.91 19.79
C PRO A 407 -4.56 -45.41 20.75
N ARG A 408 -5.20 -46.34 21.46
CA ARG A 408 -6.09 -46.05 22.60
C ARG A 408 -5.23 -45.78 23.81
N ASP A 409 -4.81 -44.53 24.02
CA ASP A 409 -4.47 -44.06 25.38
C ASP A 409 -4.45 -42.52 25.41
N TYR A 410 -5.59 -41.94 25.76
CA TYR A 410 -5.66 -40.62 26.37
C TYR A 410 -6.68 -40.70 27.50
N LYS A 411 -6.20 -40.93 28.72
CA LYS A 411 -6.99 -40.79 29.96
C LYS A 411 -7.16 -39.30 30.25
N ILE A 412 -8.41 -38.85 30.31
CA ILE A 412 -8.77 -37.55 30.87
C ILE A 412 -9.09 -37.78 32.35
N GLN A 413 -8.25 -37.23 33.23
CA GLN A 413 -8.62 -36.94 34.61
C GLN A 413 -9.52 -35.70 34.60
N ASP A 414 -10.79 -35.87 34.96
CA ASP A 414 -11.39 -35.12 36.06
C ASP A 414 -12.87 -35.49 36.19
N GLY A 415 -13.19 -36.04 37.36
CA GLY A 415 -14.54 -36.45 37.72
C GLY A 415 -15.40 -35.25 38.07
N LYS A 416 -16.48 -35.04 37.31
CA LYS A 416 -17.74 -34.48 37.80
C LYS A 416 -18.89 -35.19 37.09
N SER A 417 -19.56 -36.05 37.85
CA SER A 417 -20.82 -36.70 37.47
C SER A 417 -21.94 -35.68 37.36
N VAL A 418 -22.57 -35.58 36.18
CA VAL A 418 -23.87 -34.93 36.01
C VAL A 418 -24.83 -35.98 35.44
N SER A 419 -25.94 -36.19 36.13
CA SER A 419 -26.94 -37.20 35.80
C SER A 419 -27.73 -36.84 34.54
N LEU A 420 -27.92 -37.82 33.67
CA LEU A 420 -28.78 -37.75 32.50
C LEU A 420 -30.25 -37.91 32.93
N ARG A 421 -31.08 -36.88 32.70
CA ARG A 421 -32.54 -37.05 32.63
C ARG A 421 -32.94 -37.38 31.20
N THR A 422 -33.47 -38.58 31.01
CA THR A 422 -34.12 -39.07 29.79
C THR A 422 -35.48 -38.39 29.62
N GLY A 423 -35.64 -37.58 28.57
CA GLY A 423 -36.93 -37.12 28.07
C GLY A 423 -37.41 -37.99 26.92
N LYS A 424 -38.47 -38.77 27.17
CA LYS A 424 -39.18 -39.58 26.16
C LYS A 424 -39.89 -38.68 25.15
N ALA A 425 -39.80 -39.03 23.87
CA ALA A 425 -40.66 -38.55 22.80
C ALA A 425 -42.10 -39.06 23.02
N ARG A 426 -43.09 -38.21 22.71
CA ARG A 426 -44.46 -38.62 22.42
C ARG A 426 -44.76 -38.36 20.94
N ILE A 427 -45.51 -39.31 20.39
CA ILE A 427 -45.97 -39.51 19.01
C ILE A 427 -46.75 -38.30 18.52
#